data_AF-A0A0P0WVL6-F1
#
_entry.id   AF-A0A0P0WVL6-F1
#
_cell.length_a   1.000
_cell.length_b   1.000
_cell.length_c   1.000
_cell.angle_alpha   90.00
_cell.angle_beta   90.00
_cell.angle_gamma   90.00
#
_symmetry.space_group_name_H-M   'P 1'
#
loop_
_entity.id
_entity.type
_entity.pdbx_description
1 polymer ?
#
loop_
_entity_poly.entity_id
_entity_poly.type
_entity_poly.pdbx_seq_one_letter_code
_entity_poly.pdbx_strand_id
1 'polypeptide(L)'
;MTRSSNGTRRRNGEAQANPSSRREQTGTSHGGAKLPTSNGVPPTTRNVGVQTDTSNGGADTNTSNADILEKAQSLVVLLSTLVATVTYQAGLVPPGGVWQDNWNGHEAGDPILLSMQPERYKVFFYCNSMAFAASLVIIILVQYKPMLKRRILQFAMILDLFGLIGAYSAGSCRDVTTSIYVIALAGAVLVYVIIHVLFVTLEDEDIGKKGGDKDRKLEDKRRKRLLLFAVLGATLTYQAGLTPPGGFRLKDDEFGHNAGDPVIFYNYPSRYKAFFYCNSVSFMSSIALIILLVNPILYRPAIRSYALSVCTAVGMFALMCAYAAGSTQHLKTSIYIFGLVALVLFIMILVLICFYHRDVNTGSMSTNEEDLETGSGVKTPVKQEAFTETKSVDEIKEDNTAAKSPKTKEDDSTVESSEIKYEGESKQNTTNKSIEQNRTDTDSLRTEEDSKKKHATRKYLMLLAVLAASVTYQAGLNPPGGVWQGNSNGHAAGDPVMHDNRRYRYLIFFYSNSFSFMASIVVIILLLPEKLLRENRSFKVMHLTMVMNLLGLLLAYMAGSRMRSESSGYFMEFVITTLCFAALHKILSSEKEQQNDQPSQVDQQGDSQVS
;
A
#
# COMPACT_ATOMS: atom_id res chain seq x y z
N MET A 1 -29.15 -37.67 -7.85
CA MET A 1 -30.37 -38.30 -8.38
C MET A 1 -31.25 -37.23 -9.01
N THR A 2 -32.03 -37.56 -10.03
CA THR A 2 -32.81 -36.59 -10.81
C THR A 2 -34.29 -36.57 -10.42
N ARG A 3 -34.85 -35.37 -10.18
CA ARG A 3 -36.28 -35.12 -10.41
C ARG A 3 -36.53 -33.65 -10.71
N SER A 4 -37.29 -33.39 -11.78
CA SER A 4 -37.80 -32.06 -12.14
C SER A 4 -39.28 -31.96 -11.73
N SER A 5 -39.76 -30.75 -11.46
CA SER A 5 -41.18 -30.44 -11.31
C SER A 5 -41.47 -29.03 -11.82
N ASN A 6 -42.33 -28.91 -12.84
CA ASN A 6 -42.79 -27.62 -13.36
C ASN A 6 -44.05 -27.16 -12.60
N GLY A 7 -44.09 -25.89 -12.18
CA GLY A 7 -45.25 -25.28 -11.53
C GLY A 7 -45.67 -23.97 -12.21
N THR A 8 -46.68 -24.02 -13.09
CA THR A 8 -47.07 -22.87 -13.93
C THR A 8 -48.47 -22.34 -13.59
N ARG A 9 -48.61 -21.12 -13.04
CA ARG A 9 -49.81 -20.27 -13.30
C ARG A 9 -49.73 -18.79 -12.83
N ARG A 10 -49.83 -17.89 -13.82
CA ARG A 10 -50.66 -16.65 -13.89
C ARG A 10 -51.03 -15.92 -12.57
N ARG A 11 -50.75 -14.60 -12.52
CA ARG A 11 -51.72 -13.57 -12.99
C ARG A 11 -51.05 -12.21 -13.29
N ASN A 12 -51.79 -11.34 -13.98
CA ASN A 12 -51.33 -10.06 -14.54
C ASN A 12 -51.37 -8.92 -13.50
N GLY A 13 -50.65 -7.82 -13.77
CA GLY A 13 -50.63 -6.61 -12.93
C GLY A 13 -49.90 -5.43 -13.55
N GLU A 14 -50.24 -5.04 -14.78
CA GLU A 14 -49.69 -3.83 -15.42
C GLU A 14 -50.42 -2.58 -14.90
N ALA A 15 -49.66 -1.54 -14.54
CA ALA A 15 -50.19 -0.22 -14.20
C ALA A 15 -49.25 0.86 -14.78
N GLN A 16 -49.70 1.52 -15.85
CA GLN A 16 -48.91 2.49 -16.61
C GLN A 16 -49.48 3.90 -16.37
N ALA A 17 -48.63 4.83 -15.92
CA ALA A 17 -49.01 6.24 -15.70
C ALA A 17 -48.08 7.17 -16.50
N ASN A 18 -48.68 7.98 -17.37
CA ASN A 18 -47.99 8.85 -18.33
C ASN A 18 -47.95 10.30 -17.79
N PRO A 19 -46.85 11.08 -17.97
CA PRO A 19 -46.80 12.46 -17.50
C PRO A 19 -47.61 13.39 -18.42
N SER A 20 -48.17 14.46 -17.85
CA SER A 20 -48.84 15.54 -18.60
C SER A 20 -48.47 16.92 -18.05
N SER A 21 -48.47 17.91 -18.94
CA SER A 21 -47.95 19.25 -18.68
C SER A 21 -49.05 20.25 -18.33
N ARG A 22 -48.72 21.25 -17.49
CA ARG A 22 -49.44 22.54 -17.50
C ARG A 22 -48.50 23.72 -17.21
N ARG A 23 -49.01 24.92 -17.48
CA ARG A 23 -48.29 26.18 -17.66
C ARG A 23 -48.98 27.27 -16.81
N GLU A 24 -48.32 28.42 -16.66
CA GLU A 24 -48.84 29.66 -16.04
C GLU A 24 -48.89 29.58 -14.49
N GLN A 25 -48.71 30.66 -13.72
CA GLN A 25 -48.95 32.09 -14.02
C GLN A 25 -47.77 33.03 -13.65
N THR A 26 -47.96 34.32 -13.93
CA THR A 26 -47.03 35.44 -13.75
C THR A 26 -47.15 36.11 -12.37
N GLY A 27 -46.10 36.83 -11.95
CA GLY A 27 -46.13 37.74 -10.80
C GLY A 27 -44.99 38.76 -10.88
N THR A 28 -45.33 40.04 -10.99
CA THR A 28 -44.37 41.17 -11.08
C THR A 28 -44.51 42.10 -9.88
N SER A 29 -43.41 42.73 -9.46
CA SER A 29 -43.45 43.94 -8.64
C SER A 29 -42.18 44.80 -8.86
N HIS A 30 -42.26 46.08 -8.51
CA HIS A 30 -41.28 47.11 -8.86
C HIS A 30 -40.27 47.44 -7.74
N GLY A 31 -39.13 48.01 -8.14
CA GLY A 31 -38.25 48.80 -7.27
C GLY A 31 -37.04 49.31 -8.06
N GLY A 32 -36.91 50.63 -8.24
CA GLY A 32 -35.79 51.20 -9.01
C GLY A 32 -35.60 52.71 -8.87
N ALA A 33 -34.34 53.13 -8.76
CA ALA A 33 -33.84 54.50 -8.76
C ALA A 33 -32.29 54.46 -8.73
N LYS A 34 -31.51 55.46 -9.18
CA LYS A 34 -31.68 56.47 -10.24
C LYS A 34 -30.29 57.08 -10.50
N LEU A 35 -29.90 57.36 -11.74
CA LEU A 35 -28.63 58.03 -12.07
C LEU A 35 -28.78 59.57 -12.05
N PRO A 36 -27.68 60.31 -11.83
CA PRO A 36 -27.48 61.58 -12.53
C PRO A 36 -26.08 61.74 -13.14
N THR A 37 -25.96 62.61 -14.15
CA THR A 37 -24.72 62.99 -14.84
C THR A 37 -24.38 64.47 -14.58
N SER A 38 -23.10 64.85 -14.67
CA SER A 38 -22.65 66.24 -14.87
C SER A 38 -21.21 66.29 -15.41
N ASN A 39 -20.80 67.42 -15.99
CA ASN A 39 -19.56 67.59 -16.76
C ASN A 39 -18.55 68.53 -16.04
N GLY A 40 -17.24 68.40 -16.32
CA GLY A 40 -16.20 69.32 -15.82
C GLY A 40 -14.85 69.18 -16.55
N VAL A 41 -14.29 70.31 -17.00
CA VAL A 41 -13.11 70.43 -17.89
C VAL A 41 -11.76 70.27 -17.13
N PRO A 42 -10.69 69.70 -17.74
CA PRO A 42 -9.37 69.52 -17.11
C PRO A 42 -8.33 70.61 -17.47
N PRO A 43 -7.20 70.66 -16.74
CA PRO A 43 -5.91 71.11 -17.29
C PRO A 43 -4.76 70.08 -17.08
N THR A 44 -3.55 70.42 -17.55
CA THR A 44 -2.53 69.45 -18.02
C THR A 44 -1.23 69.36 -17.18
N THR A 45 -0.53 68.23 -17.33
CA THR A 45 0.93 68.00 -17.12
C THR A 45 1.57 68.14 -15.73
N ARG A 46 2.05 66.99 -15.20
CA ARG A 46 3.50 66.66 -15.20
C ARG A 46 3.76 65.15 -15.02
N ASN A 47 4.99 64.72 -15.32
CA ASN A 47 5.40 63.31 -15.43
C ASN A 47 5.99 62.72 -14.13
N VAL A 48 6.27 61.40 -14.20
CA VAL A 48 7.15 60.54 -13.37
C VAL A 48 6.46 59.77 -12.24
N GLY A 49 6.40 58.44 -12.40
CA GLY A 49 5.88 57.49 -11.41
C GLY A 49 5.66 56.09 -12.01
N VAL A 50 6.65 55.20 -11.90
CA VAL A 50 6.61 53.84 -12.46
C VAL A 50 5.78 52.90 -11.58
N GLN A 51 4.72 52.29 -12.14
CA GLN A 51 4.49 50.83 -12.03
C GLN A 51 3.35 50.37 -12.96
N THR A 52 3.56 49.24 -13.64
CA THR A 52 2.53 48.50 -14.38
C THR A 52 2.51 47.02 -13.97
N ASP A 53 1.42 46.36 -14.34
CA ASP A 53 1.29 44.91 -14.58
C ASP A 53 1.11 43.94 -13.37
N THR A 54 -0.18 43.81 -13.05
CA THR A 54 -0.96 42.54 -13.01
C THR A 54 -0.64 41.43 -11.99
N SER A 55 -1.66 41.16 -11.18
CA SER A 55 -1.81 39.97 -10.33
C SER A 55 -1.84 38.67 -11.13
N ASN A 56 -0.79 37.84 -10.99
CA ASN A 56 -0.74 36.47 -11.53
C ASN A 56 -1.24 35.37 -10.54
N GLY A 57 -1.58 35.73 -9.29
CA GLY A 57 -1.80 34.76 -8.21
C GLY A 57 -3.05 33.86 -8.30
N GLY A 58 -3.89 34.00 -9.34
CA GLY A 58 -5.14 33.24 -9.48
C GLY A 58 -5.03 31.91 -10.21
N ALA A 59 -3.93 31.65 -10.94
CA ALA A 59 -3.75 30.41 -11.70
C ALA A 59 -3.38 29.23 -10.79
N ASP A 60 -2.32 29.39 -10.01
CA ASP A 60 -1.75 28.33 -9.16
C ASP A 60 -2.73 27.83 -8.08
N THR A 61 -3.59 28.73 -7.59
CA THR A 61 -4.65 28.39 -6.63
C THR A 61 -5.73 27.49 -7.22
N ASN A 62 -5.98 27.56 -8.53
CA ASN A 62 -6.99 26.71 -9.18
C ASN A 62 -6.41 25.32 -9.50
N THR A 63 -5.20 25.28 -10.07
CA THR A 63 -4.49 24.03 -10.38
C THR A 63 -4.28 23.17 -9.13
N SER A 64 -3.77 23.77 -8.05
CA SER A 64 -3.53 23.04 -6.79
C SER A 64 -4.81 22.52 -6.13
N ASN A 65 -5.95 23.21 -6.25
CA ASN A 65 -7.23 22.72 -5.75
C ASN A 65 -7.80 21.56 -6.59
N ALA A 66 -7.61 21.57 -7.91
CA ALA A 66 -7.99 20.46 -8.79
C ALA A 66 -7.19 19.19 -8.46
N ASP A 67 -5.85 19.31 -8.38
CA ASP A 67 -4.92 18.25 -7.96
C ASP A 67 -5.35 17.58 -6.64
N ILE A 68 -5.71 18.40 -5.65
CA ILE A 68 -6.15 17.94 -4.33
C ILE A 68 -7.49 17.21 -4.38
N LEU A 69 -8.38 17.59 -5.31
CA LEU A 69 -9.67 16.94 -5.51
C LEU A 69 -9.53 15.60 -6.25
N GLU A 70 -8.73 15.52 -7.31
CA GLU A 70 -8.44 14.26 -8.01
C GLU A 70 -7.75 13.24 -7.10
N LYS A 71 -6.77 13.69 -6.28
CA LYS A 71 -6.14 12.88 -5.23
C LYS A 71 -7.11 12.43 -4.13
N ALA A 72 -8.24 13.11 -3.96
CA ALA A 72 -9.31 12.67 -3.08
C ALA A 72 -10.24 11.67 -3.78
N GLN A 73 -10.67 11.94 -5.02
CA GLN A 73 -11.57 11.09 -5.79
C GLN A 73 -10.97 9.73 -6.14
N SER A 74 -9.72 9.68 -6.59
CA SER A 74 -9.00 8.41 -6.84
C SER A 74 -8.89 7.54 -5.58
N LEU A 75 -8.80 8.16 -4.41
CA LEU A 75 -8.81 7.49 -3.11
C LEU A 75 -10.22 7.04 -2.68
N VAL A 76 -11.24 7.84 -3.00
CA VAL A 76 -12.65 7.49 -2.76
C VAL A 76 -13.04 6.29 -3.60
N VAL A 77 -12.77 6.31 -4.90
CA VAL A 77 -13.08 5.19 -5.82
C VAL A 77 -12.37 3.92 -5.36
N LEU A 78 -11.09 3.99 -4.98
CA LEU A 78 -10.37 2.83 -4.44
C LEU A 78 -11.05 2.22 -3.20
N LEU A 79 -11.56 3.05 -2.29
CA LEU A 79 -12.28 2.57 -1.11
C LEU A 79 -13.66 2.03 -1.46
N SER A 80 -14.45 2.74 -2.28
CA SER A 80 -15.79 2.27 -2.67
C SER A 80 -15.74 1.01 -3.53
N THR A 81 -14.71 0.81 -4.36
CA THR A 81 -14.47 -0.47 -5.05
C THR A 81 -14.13 -1.58 -4.04
N LEU A 82 -13.37 -1.30 -2.99
CA LEU A 82 -13.15 -2.28 -1.92
C LEU A 82 -14.45 -2.66 -1.22
N VAL A 83 -15.18 -1.67 -0.69
CA VAL A 83 -16.44 -1.88 0.04
C VAL A 83 -17.40 -2.67 -0.83
N ALA A 84 -17.65 -2.22 -2.07
CA ALA A 84 -18.56 -2.91 -2.99
C ALA A 84 -18.15 -4.36 -3.26
N THR A 85 -16.86 -4.67 -3.44
CA THR A 85 -16.41 -6.05 -3.65
C THR A 85 -16.58 -6.93 -2.40
N VAL A 86 -16.26 -6.43 -1.19
CA VAL A 86 -16.40 -7.24 0.03
C VAL A 86 -17.85 -7.41 0.46
N THR A 87 -18.71 -6.40 0.27
CA THR A 87 -20.15 -6.51 0.57
C THR A 87 -20.86 -7.39 -0.45
N TYR A 88 -20.44 -7.38 -1.72
CA TYR A 88 -21.00 -8.28 -2.74
C TYR A 88 -20.71 -9.74 -2.41
N GLN A 89 -19.46 -10.09 -2.09
CA GLN A 89 -19.09 -11.45 -1.67
C GLN A 89 -19.83 -11.88 -0.40
N ALA A 90 -19.90 -11.02 0.62
CA ALA A 90 -20.63 -11.28 1.85
C ALA A 90 -22.16 -11.39 1.64
N GLY A 91 -22.72 -10.71 0.64
CA GLY A 91 -24.14 -10.81 0.28
C GLY A 91 -24.50 -12.12 -0.42
N LEU A 92 -23.54 -12.76 -1.11
CA LEU A 92 -23.72 -14.05 -1.77
C LEU A 92 -23.33 -15.24 -0.90
N VAL A 93 -22.45 -15.04 0.10
CA VAL A 93 -22.03 -16.05 1.08
C VAL A 93 -22.48 -15.59 2.47
N PRO A 94 -23.74 -15.87 2.88
CA PRO A 94 -24.29 -15.32 4.11
C PRO A 94 -23.56 -15.87 5.35
N PRO A 95 -23.35 -15.06 6.39
CA PRO A 95 -22.79 -15.53 7.66
C PRO A 95 -23.71 -16.58 8.28
N GLY A 96 -23.12 -17.67 8.79
CA GLY A 96 -23.83 -18.89 9.18
C GLY A 96 -23.98 -19.91 8.05
N GLY A 97 -23.72 -19.55 6.79
CA GLY A 97 -23.90 -20.44 5.65
C GLY A 97 -25.36 -20.69 5.29
N VAL A 98 -25.61 -21.71 4.47
CA VAL A 98 -26.93 -22.06 3.94
C VAL A 98 -27.28 -23.53 4.19
N TRP A 99 -28.57 -23.82 4.37
CA TRP A 99 -29.08 -25.18 4.49
C TRP A 99 -28.74 -26.01 3.24
N GLN A 100 -28.37 -27.28 3.43
CA GLN A 100 -27.90 -28.15 2.34
C GLN A 100 -28.97 -29.12 1.83
N ASP A 101 -30.01 -29.40 2.62
CA ASP A 101 -31.08 -30.34 2.32
C ASP A 101 -32.44 -29.70 2.67
N ASN A 102 -33.50 -30.07 1.94
CA ASN A 102 -34.86 -29.64 2.25
C ASN A 102 -35.40 -30.45 3.46
N TRP A 103 -35.14 -29.97 4.68
CA TRP A 103 -35.41 -30.69 5.93
C TRP A 103 -35.92 -29.76 7.03
N ASN A 104 -36.70 -30.29 7.99
CA ASN A 104 -37.31 -29.55 9.11
C ASN A 104 -38.12 -28.27 8.74
N GLY A 105 -38.50 -28.08 7.48
CA GLY A 105 -39.20 -26.89 7.01
C GLY A 105 -38.28 -25.77 6.49
N HIS A 106 -37.00 -26.06 6.26
CA HIS A 106 -36.05 -25.20 5.57
C HIS A 106 -35.86 -25.68 4.12
N GLU A 107 -35.62 -24.77 3.17
CA GLU A 107 -35.26 -25.12 1.80
C GLU A 107 -33.74 -25.04 1.58
N ALA A 108 -33.18 -25.94 0.77
CA ALA A 108 -31.74 -25.96 0.50
C ALA A 108 -31.33 -24.67 -0.25
N GLY A 109 -30.41 -23.91 0.35
CA GLY A 109 -30.05 -22.56 -0.07
C GLY A 109 -30.52 -21.45 0.88
N ASP A 110 -31.48 -21.72 1.78
CA ASP A 110 -31.88 -20.75 2.80
C ASP A 110 -30.73 -20.42 3.77
N PRO A 111 -30.48 -19.14 4.14
CA PRO A 111 -29.45 -18.78 5.11
C PRO A 111 -29.75 -19.32 6.52
N ILE A 112 -28.83 -20.10 7.10
CA ILE A 112 -29.07 -20.73 8.41
C ILE A 112 -29.22 -19.68 9.52
N LEU A 113 -28.49 -18.56 9.43
CA LEU A 113 -28.61 -17.45 10.38
C LEU A 113 -29.98 -16.74 10.30
N LEU A 114 -30.67 -16.78 9.16
CA LEU A 114 -32.05 -16.26 9.05
C LEU A 114 -33.03 -17.17 9.82
N SER A 115 -32.86 -18.49 9.73
CA SER A 115 -33.65 -19.46 10.49
C SER A 115 -33.39 -19.37 12.00
N MET A 116 -32.12 -19.34 12.41
CA MET A 116 -31.71 -19.44 13.81
C MET A 116 -31.75 -18.11 14.58
N GLN A 117 -31.36 -16.99 13.95
CA GLN A 117 -31.24 -15.68 14.61
C GLN A 117 -31.67 -14.53 13.67
N PRO A 118 -32.97 -14.48 13.27
CA PRO A 118 -33.47 -13.62 12.20
C PRO A 118 -33.14 -12.12 12.38
N GLU A 119 -33.14 -11.59 13.61
CA GLU A 119 -32.80 -10.18 13.83
C GLU A 119 -31.34 -9.86 13.50
N ARG A 120 -30.39 -10.78 13.76
CA ARG A 120 -29.00 -10.60 13.32
C ARG A 120 -28.90 -10.64 11.81
N TYR A 121 -29.56 -11.61 11.17
CA TYR A 121 -29.55 -11.71 9.72
C TYR A 121 -30.12 -10.45 9.06
N LYS A 122 -31.24 -9.91 9.56
CA LYS A 122 -31.82 -8.64 9.08
C LYS A 122 -30.83 -7.48 9.19
N VAL A 123 -30.21 -7.28 10.37
CA VAL A 123 -29.23 -6.20 10.57
C VAL A 123 -28.02 -6.37 9.64
N PHE A 124 -27.48 -7.60 9.53
CA PHE A 124 -26.41 -7.92 8.59
C PHE A 124 -26.81 -7.56 7.15
N PHE A 125 -27.95 -8.07 6.68
CA PHE A 125 -28.44 -7.89 5.33
C PHE A 125 -28.65 -6.42 4.97
N TYR A 126 -29.32 -5.64 5.83
CA TYR A 126 -29.55 -4.23 5.58
C TYR A 126 -28.26 -3.41 5.64
N CYS A 127 -27.38 -3.61 6.64
CA CYS A 127 -26.13 -2.87 6.74
C CYS A 127 -25.17 -3.18 5.57
N ASN A 128 -25.05 -4.45 5.17
CA ASN A 128 -24.21 -4.88 4.06
C ASN A 128 -24.75 -4.37 2.72
N SER A 129 -26.07 -4.42 2.51
CA SER A 129 -26.71 -3.92 1.28
C SER A 129 -26.66 -2.41 1.16
N MET A 130 -26.80 -1.67 2.27
CA MET A 130 -26.63 -0.22 2.30
C MET A 130 -25.20 0.19 1.93
N ALA A 131 -24.18 -0.46 2.49
CA ALA A 131 -22.79 -0.21 2.14
C ALA A 131 -22.49 -0.54 0.66
N PHE A 132 -23.01 -1.66 0.15
CA PHE A 132 -22.90 -2.00 -1.28
C PHE A 132 -23.52 -0.93 -2.19
N ALA A 133 -24.78 -0.57 -1.95
CA ALA A 133 -25.52 0.37 -2.76
C ALA A 133 -24.92 1.78 -2.72
N ALA A 134 -24.53 2.25 -1.52
CA ALA A 134 -23.89 3.55 -1.35
C ALA A 134 -22.53 3.61 -2.06
N SER A 135 -21.70 2.57 -1.97
CA SER A 135 -20.44 2.50 -2.72
C SER A 135 -20.62 2.51 -4.23
N LEU A 136 -21.64 1.82 -4.78
CA LEU A 136 -21.97 1.93 -6.20
C LEU A 136 -22.40 3.36 -6.58
N VAL A 137 -23.25 3.99 -5.76
CA VAL A 137 -23.68 5.39 -5.95
C VAL A 137 -22.48 6.34 -5.90
N ILE A 138 -21.52 6.14 -5.00
CA ILE A 138 -20.29 6.96 -4.94
C ILE A 138 -19.45 6.79 -6.22
N ILE A 139 -19.21 5.56 -6.69
CA ILE A 139 -18.46 5.29 -7.92
C ILE A 139 -19.13 6.00 -9.12
N ILE A 140 -20.46 5.86 -9.24
CA ILE A 140 -21.26 6.51 -10.29
C ILE A 140 -21.17 8.04 -10.18
N LEU A 141 -21.33 8.61 -8.98
CA LEU A 141 -21.28 10.06 -8.76
C LEU A 141 -19.91 10.68 -9.07
N VAL A 142 -18.80 9.97 -8.80
CA VAL A 142 -17.45 10.45 -9.18
C VAL A 142 -17.30 10.50 -10.70
N GLN A 143 -17.80 9.51 -11.44
CA GLN A 143 -17.73 9.48 -12.90
C GLN A 143 -18.59 10.58 -13.56
N TYR A 144 -19.85 10.75 -13.12
CA TYR A 144 -20.76 11.75 -13.70
C TYR A 144 -20.50 13.17 -13.21
N LYS A 145 -19.90 13.37 -12.04
CA LYS A 145 -19.60 14.68 -11.46
C LYS A 145 -18.20 14.69 -10.83
N PRO A 146 -17.13 14.90 -11.64
CA PRO A 146 -15.76 15.10 -11.15
C PRO A 146 -15.56 16.39 -10.33
N MET A 147 -16.63 17.14 -10.04
CA MET A 147 -16.66 18.27 -9.10
C MET A 147 -17.62 18.04 -7.92
N LEU A 148 -17.86 16.79 -7.51
CA LEU A 148 -18.56 16.50 -6.25
C LEU A 148 -17.77 17.11 -5.08
N LYS A 149 -18.43 17.95 -4.26
CA LYS A 149 -17.77 18.59 -3.11
C LYS A 149 -17.12 17.53 -2.21
N ARG A 150 -15.81 17.64 -1.99
CA ARG A 150 -14.97 16.72 -1.19
C ARG A 150 -15.64 16.22 0.10
N ARG A 151 -16.31 17.12 0.82
CA ARG A 151 -17.04 16.85 2.08
C ARG A 151 -18.19 15.84 1.90
N ILE A 152 -18.88 15.83 0.76
CA ILE A 152 -19.96 14.87 0.44
C ILE A 152 -19.37 13.47 0.25
N LEU A 153 -18.31 13.36 -0.58
CA LEU A 153 -17.60 12.10 -0.80
C LEU A 153 -17.08 11.51 0.52
N GLN A 154 -16.60 12.37 1.43
CA GLN A 154 -16.09 11.98 2.74
C GLN A 154 -17.18 11.48 3.69
N PHE A 155 -18.32 12.19 3.79
CA PHE A 155 -19.44 11.70 4.59
C PHE A 155 -20.02 10.38 4.04
N ALA A 156 -20.08 10.23 2.71
CA ALA A 156 -20.54 9.00 2.09
C ALA A 156 -19.61 7.81 2.43
N MET A 157 -18.29 7.93 2.23
CA MET A 157 -17.34 6.88 2.65
C MET A 157 -17.39 6.55 4.14
N ILE A 158 -17.61 7.55 5.02
CA ILE A 158 -17.73 7.31 6.46
C ILE A 158 -19.02 6.52 6.77
N LEU A 159 -20.13 6.82 6.08
CA LEU A 159 -21.38 6.08 6.18
C LEU A 159 -21.23 4.62 5.69
N ASP A 160 -20.52 4.39 4.58
CA ASP A 160 -20.19 3.05 4.07
C ASP A 160 -19.39 2.23 5.10
N LEU A 161 -18.44 2.85 5.79
CA LEU A 161 -17.63 2.20 6.84
C LEU A 161 -18.48 1.88 8.09
N PHE A 162 -19.46 2.72 8.45
CA PHE A 162 -20.45 2.38 9.48
C PHE A 162 -21.37 1.23 9.04
N GLY A 163 -21.73 1.15 7.76
CA GLY A 163 -22.44 0.01 7.19
C GLY A 163 -21.64 -1.30 7.29
N LEU A 164 -20.34 -1.26 6.96
CA LEU A 164 -19.43 -2.39 7.16
C LEU A 164 -19.29 -2.78 8.65
N ILE A 165 -19.19 -1.82 9.57
CA ILE A 165 -19.15 -2.09 11.02
C ILE A 165 -20.43 -2.81 11.47
N GLY A 166 -21.60 -2.32 11.06
CA GLY A 166 -22.89 -2.92 11.40
C GLY A 166 -23.04 -4.36 10.87
N ALA A 167 -22.68 -4.56 9.60
CA ALA A 167 -22.68 -5.88 8.97
C ALA A 167 -21.69 -6.84 9.64
N TYR A 168 -20.45 -6.41 9.88
CA TYR A 168 -19.43 -7.18 10.58
C TYR A 168 -19.92 -7.61 11.97
N SER A 169 -20.46 -6.67 12.75
CA SER A 169 -20.96 -6.95 14.11
C SER A 169 -22.14 -7.92 14.10
N ALA A 170 -23.08 -7.79 13.16
CA ALA A 170 -24.25 -8.65 13.10
C ALA A 170 -23.95 -10.08 12.60
N GLY A 171 -23.05 -10.23 11.61
CA GLY A 171 -22.73 -11.52 11.00
C GLY A 171 -21.64 -12.33 11.72
N SER A 172 -20.63 -11.68 12.31
CA SER A 172 -19.51 -12.39 12.95
C SER A 172 -19.82 -12.88 14.37
N CYS A 173 -20.68 -12.16 15.10
CA CYS A 173 -21.06 -12.51 16.47
C CYS A 173 -22.04 -13.68 16.51
N ARG A 174 -22.13 -14.35 17.67
CA ARG A 174 -23.09 -15.45 17.92
C ARG A 174 -23.88 -15.23 19.20
N ASP A 175 -23.19 -14.87 20.27
CA ASP A 175 -23.76 -14.56 21.58
C ASP A 175 -23.80 -13.04 21.84
N VAL A 176 -24.29 -12.65 23.02
CA VAL A 176 -24.38 -11.24 23.41
C VAL A 176 -23.00 -10.66 23.77
N THR A 177 -22.09 -11.43 24.35
CA THR A 177 -20.77 -10.97 24.78
C THR A 177 -19.87 -10.61 23.59
N THR A 178 -19.84 -11.43 22.53
CA THR A 178 -19.14 -11.06 21.28
C THR A 178 -19.72 -9.80 20.64
N SER A 179 -21.05 -9.64 20.69
CA SER A 179 -21.75 -8.45 20.16
C SER A 179 -21.34 -7.18 20.90
N ILE A 180 -21.39 -7.20 22.23
CA ILE A 180 -20.97 -6.07 23.08
C ILE A 180 -19.50 -5.72 22.80
N TYR A 181 -18.62 -6.71 22.67
CA TYR A 181 -17.20 -6.49 22.39
C TYR A 181 -16.97 -5.77 21.05
N VAL A 182 -17.61 -6.22 19.96
CA VAL A 182 -17.42 -5.60 18.63
C VAL A 182 -18.01 -4.19 18.58
N ILE A 183 -19.17 -3.95 19.22
CA ILE A 183 -19.77 -2.62 19.35
C ILE A 183 -18.88 -1.70 20.21
N ALA A 184 -18.31 -2.20 21.30
CA ALA A 184 -17.39 -1.45 22.15
C ALA A 184 -16.09 -1.09 21.41
N LEU A 185 -15.53 -1.98 20.60
CA LEU A 185 -14.39 -1.64 19.73
C LEU A 185 -14.75 -0.57 18.69
N ALA A 186 -15.94 -0.64 18.07
CA ALA A 186 -16.38 0.40 17.13
C ALA A 186 -16.54 1.77 17.82
N GLY A 187 -17.08 1.78 19.05
CA GLY A 187 -17.11 2.98 19.89
C GLY A 187 -15.72 3.50 20.24
N ALA A 188 -14.80 2.61 20.61
CA ALA A 188 -13.42 2.97 20.92
C ALA A 188 -12.68 3.54 19.70
N VAL A 189 -12.91 3.00 18.50
CA VAL A 189 -12.41 3.54 17.22
C VAL A 189 -12.93 4.96 17.00
N LEU A 190 -14.24 5.18 17.17
CA LEU A 190 -14.85 6.50 16.99
C LEU A 190 -14.28 7.52 17.99
N VAL A 191 -14.15 7.14 19.26
CA VAL A 191 -13.55 7.98 20.31
C VAL A 191 -12.07 8.26 20.03
N TYR A 192 -11.27 7.26 19.65
CA TYR A 192 -9.86 7.40 19.27
C TYR A 192 -9.68 8.37 18.09
N VAL A 193 -10.52 8.24 17.06
CA VAL A 193 -10.53 9.20 15.93
C VAL A 193 -10.90 10.59 16.43
N ILE A 194 -11.97 10.75 17.22
CA ILE A 194 -12.42 12.05 17.77
C ILE A 194 -11.33 12.73 18.60
N ILE A 195 -10.64 11.99 19.47
CA ILE A 195 -9.52 12.47 20.28
C ILE A 195 -8.36 12.94 19.38
N HIS A 196 -7.98 12.15 18.37
CA HIS A 196 -6.95 12.54 17.40
C HIS A 196 -7.36 13.67 16.46
N VAL A 197 -8.66 13.94 16.27
CA VAL A 197 -9.10 15.21 15.68
C VAL A 197 -8.82 16.32 16.68
N LEU A 198 -9.49 16.29 17.83
CA LEU A 198 -9.57 17.39 18.79
C LEU A 198 -8.19 17.88 19.23
N PHE A 199 -7.38 17.01 19.82
CA PHE A 199 -6.08 17.39 20.39
C PHE A 199 -5.20 18.12 19.37
N VAL A 200 -5.05 17.56 18.17
CA VAL A 200 -4.13 18.13 17.19
C VAL A 200 -4.76 19.29 16.40
N THR A 201 -6.09 19.36 16.25
CA THR A 201 -6.74 20.59 15.76
C THR A 201 -6.58 21.78 16.70
N LEU A 202 -6.24 21.55 17.97
CA LEU A 202 -5.89 22.59 18.95
C LEU A 202 -4.38 22.93 18.94
N GLU A 203 -3.53 22.07 18.36
CA GLU A 203 -2.06 22.26 18.27
C GLU A 203 -1.60 22.87 16.92
N ASP A 204 -2.39 22.77 15.84
CA ASP A 204 -1.93 23.08 14.47
C ASP A 204 -2.17 24.54 14.00
N GLU A 205 -2.65 25.45 14.86
CA GLU A 205 -2.83 26.87 14.48
C GLU A 205 -1.49 27.61 14.29
N ASP A 206 -0.45 27.30 15.08
CA ASP A 206 0.82 28.06 15.08
C ASP A 206 1.90 27.58 14.09
N ILE A 207 1.81 26.35 13.55
CA ILE A 207 2.95 25.70 12.86
C ILE A 207 2.71 25.48 11.35
N GLY A 208 1.50 25.69 10.84
CA GLY A 208 1.04 25.27 9.51
C GLY A 208 1.77 25.81 8.25
N LYS A 209 2.78 26.68 8.38
CA LYS A 209 3.50 27.32 7.24
C LYS A 209 4.88 26.75 6.88
N LYS A 210 5.53 25.92 7.71
CA LYS A 210 6.94 25.50 7.48
C LYS A 210 7.17 24.22 6.65
N GLY A 211 6.15 23.45 6.28
CA GLY A 211 6.31 22.21 5.51
C GLY A 211 6.43 22.42 3.99
N GLY A 212 7.55 21.99 3.39
CA GLY A 212 7.84 22.18 1.96
C GLY A 212 7.09 21.22 1.03
N ASP A 213 7.11 21.48 -0.28
CA ASP A 213 6.45 20.60 -1.26
C ASP A 213 7.00 19.16 -1.23
N LYS A 214 8.33 19.02 -1.03
CA LYS A 214 8.99 17.72 -0.87
C LYS A 214 8.35 16.87 0.24
N ASP A 215 7.96 17.50 1.35
CA ASP A 215 7.34 16.85 2.50
C ASP A 215 5.89 16.48 2.19
N ARG A 216 5.12 17.41 1.62
CA ARG A 216 3.72 17.17 1.19
C ARG A 216 3.62 16.01 0.20
N LYS A 217 4.58 15.94 -0.73
CA LYS A 217 4.71 14.87 -1.73
C LYS A 217 5.17 13.53 -1.12
N LEU A 218 5.87 13.56 0.02
CA LEU A 218 6.23 12.37 0.81
C LEU A 218 5.05 11.87 1.66
N GLU A 219 4.29 12.78 2.30
CA GLU A 219 3.04 12.48 3.00
C GLU A 219 2.02 11.81 2.08
N ASP A 220 1.76 12.38 0.90
CA ASP A 220 0.83 11.84 -0.11
C ASP A 220 1.21 10.41 -0.53
N LYS A 221 2.51 10.12 -0.70
CA LYS A 221 3.01 8.76 -0.99
C LYS A 221 2.81 7.81 0.18
N ARG A 222 3.14 8.23 1.42
CA ARG A 222 2.96 7.42 2.63
C ARG A 222 1.48 7.10 2.85
N ARG A 223 0.61 8.09 2.69
CA ARG A 223 -0.86 7.99 2.76
C ARG A 223 -1.40 6.93 1.80
N LYS A 224 -0.96 6.94 0.54
CA LYS A 224 -1.37 5.92 -0.47
C LYS A 224 -0.91 4.50 -0.12
N ARG A 225 0.29 4.31 0.45
CA ARG A 225 0.76 2.99 0.91
C ARG A 225 -0.02 2.48 2.13
N LEU A 226 -0.13 3.31 3.17
CA LEU A 226 -0.85 2.97 4.40
C LEU A 226 -2.32 2.62 4.12
N LEU A 227 -2.97 3.35 3.20
CA LEU A 227 -4.34 3.03 2.81
C LEU A 227 -4.45 1.63 2.22
N LEU A 228 -3.55 1.23 1.31
CA LEU A 228 -3.60 -0.10 0.70
C LEU A 228 -3.46 -1.23 1.73
N PHE A 229 -2.64 -1.03 2.77
CA PHE A 229 -2.50 -2.00 3.87
C PHE A 229 -3.72 -1.99 4.80
N ALA A 230 -4.34 -0.83 5.05
CA ALA A 230 -5.59 -0.72 5.78
C ALA A 230 -6.75 -1.43 5.04
N VAL A 231 -6.86 -1.17 3.74
CA VAL A 231 -7.76 -1.78 2.75
C VAL A 231 -7.59 -3.31 2.70
N LEU A 232 -6.35 -3.81 2.66
CA LEU A 232 -6.06 -5.24 2.77
C LEU A 232 -6.55 -5.80 4.11
N GLY A 233 -6.12 -5.23 5.24
CA GLY A 233 -6.48 -5.72 6.57
C GLY A 233 -7.99 -5.73 6.81
N ALA A 234 -8.71 -4.68 6.40
CA ALA A 234 -10.17 -4.61 6.46
C ALA A 234 -10.82 -5.74 5.67
N THR A 235 -10.38 -5.98 4.43
CA THR A 235 -10.93 -7.04 3.56
C THR A 235 -10.71 -8.43 4.13
N LEU A 236 -9.48 -8.77 4.55
CA LEU A 236 -9.17 -10.10 5.08
C LEU A 236 -9.98 -10.40 6.34
N THR A 237 -10.05 -9.42 7.24
CA THR A 237 -10.74 -9.58 8.52
C THR A 237 -12.25 -9.51 8.41
N TYR A 238 -12.81 -8.71 7.49
CA TYR A 238 -14.25 -8.71 7.21
C TYR A 238 -14.71 -10.08 6.70
N GLN A 239 -14.04 -10.59 5.66
CA GLN A 239 -14.34 -11.91 5.09
C GLN A 239 -14.16 -13.04 6.12
N ALA A 240 -13.06 -13.04 6.88
CA ALA A 240 -12.81 -14.08 7.88
C ALA A 240 -13.64 -13.94 9.17
N GLY A 241 -14.19 -12.76 9.46
CA GLY A 241 -15.18 -12.59 10.53
C GLY A 241 -16.55 -13.12 10.13
N LEU A 242 -16.94 -12.94 8.86
CA LEU A 242 -18.19 -13.46 8.31
C LEU A 242 -18.11 -14.93 7.88
N THR A 243 -16.90 -15.47 7.67
CA THR A 243 -16.61 -16.90 7.47
C THR A 243 -15.45 -17.31 8.38
N PRO A 244 -15.72 -17.82 9.59
CA PRO A 244 -14.70 -18.20 10.57
C PRO A 244 -13.90 -19.44 10.12
N PRO A 245 -12.80 -19.79 10.81
CA PRO A 245 -11.89 -20.83 10.34
C PRO A 245 -12.56 -22.22 10.30
N GLY A 246 -12.42 -22.91 9.17
CA GLY A 246 -13.15 -24.13 8.84
C GLY A 246 -14.62 -23.93 8.42
N GLY A 247 -15.15 -22.72 8.48
CA GLY A 247 -16.53 -22.39 8.15
C GLY A 247 -17.53 -22.72 9.25
N PHE A 248 -18.75 -23.09 8.83
CA PHE A 248 -19.91 -23.32 9.70
C PHE A 248 -20.29 -24.80 9.76
N ARG A 249 -20.98 -25.20 10.82
CA ARG A 249 -21.72 -26.47 10.90
C ARG A 249 -22.93 -26.40 9.99
N LEU A 250 -23.10 -27.40 9.12
CA LEU A 250 -24.17 -27.41 8.11
C LEU A 250 -25.46 -28.12 8.56
N LYS A 251 -25.46 -28.72 9.75
CA LYS A 251 -26.58 -29.43 10.38
C LYS A 251 -26.48 -29.32 11.90
N ASP A 252 -27.63 -29.39 12.58
CA ASP A 252 -27.70 -29.63 14.02
C ASP A 252 -27.20 -31.05 14.35
N ASP A 253 -26.71 -31.29 15.58
CA ASP A 253 -26.41 -32.63 16.07
C ASP A 253 -27.08 -32.98 17.40
N GLU A 254 -27.11 -34.27 17.73
CA GLU A 254 -27.76 -34.84 18.92
C GLU A 254 -27.17 -34.34 20.25
N PHE A 255 -26.01 -33.66 20.21
CA PHE A 255 -25.37 -33.06 21.38
C PHE A 255 -25.79 -31.60 21.61
N GLY A 256 -26.69 -31.05 20.77
CA GLY A 256 -27.19 -29.69 20.89
C GLY A 256 -26.28 -28.62 20.27
N HIS A 257 -25.36 -29.00 19.38
CA HIS A 257 -24.62 -28.04 18.57
C HIS A 257 -25.48 -27.61 17.37
N ASN A 258 -25.76 -26.31 17.24
CA ASN A 258 -26.68 -25.82 16.22
C ASN A 258 -26.04 -25.75 14.83
N ALA A 259 -26.87 -25.87 13.80
CA ALA A 259 -26.52 -25.47 12.45
C ALA A 259 -26.17 -23.98 12.40
N GLY A 260 -25.21 -23.63 11.54
CA GLY A 260 -24.72 -22.28 11.35
C GLY A 260 -23.69 -21.81 12.38
N ASP A 261 -23.47 -22.52 13.49
CA ASP A 261 -22.38 -22.18 14.43
C ASP A 261 -20.99 -22.43 13.81
N PRO A 262 -19.94 -21.67 14.21
CA PRO A 262 -18.58 -21.88 13.72
C PRO A 262 -18.11 -23.30 14.04
N VAL A 263 -17.58 -24.04 13.06
CA VAL A 263 -17.32 -25.48 13.23
C VAL A 263 -16.28 -25.80 14.32
N ILE A 264 -15.32 -24.90 14.55
CA ILE A 264 -14.32 -24.99 15.63
C ILE A 264 -14.83 -24.54 17.02
N PHE A 265 -16.04 -23.97 17.13
CA PHE A 265 -16.52 -23.26 18.32
C PHE A 265 -16.53 -24.13 19.58
N TYR A 266 -17.11 -25.32 19.48
CA TYR A 266 -17.33 -26.21 20.63
C TYR A 266 -16.11 -27.04 21.01
N ASN A 267 -15.37 -27.58 20.04
CA ASN A 267 -14.19 -28.41 20.29
C ASN A 267 -12.93 -27.58 20.59
N TYR A 268 -12.82 -26.37 20.04
CA TYR A 268 -11.63 -25.52 20.17
C TYR A 268 -11.97 -24.07 20.60
N PRO A 269 -12.77 -23.87 21.68
CA PRO A 269 -13.31 -22.57 22.06
C PRO A 269 -12.24 -21.50 22.32
N SER A 270 -11.09 -21.89 22.90
CA SER A 270 -9.98 -20.97 23.14
C SER A 270 -9.34 -20.46 21.85
N ARG A 271 -9.26 -21.30 20.80
CA ARG A 271 -8.76 -20.90 19.48
C ARG A 271 -9.77 -20.02 18.75
N TYR A 272 -11.04 -20.39 18.77
CA TYR A 272 -12.12 -19.57 18.20
C TYR A 272 -12.16 -18.17 18.85
N LYS A 273 -12.12 -18.08 20.18
CA LYS A 273 -12.09 -16.80 20.90
C LYS A 273 -10.85 -15.97 20.57
N ALA A 274 -9.66 -16.59 20.57
CA ALA A 274 -8.42 -15.91 20.19
C ALA A 274 -8.46 -15.40 18.74
N PHE A 275 -8.93 -16.22 17.79
CA PHE A 275 -9.17 -15.82 16.41
C PHE A 275 -10.14 -14.63 16.33
N PHE A 276 -11.32 -14.75 16.93
CA PHE A 276 -12.39 -13.76 16.87
C PHE A 276 -11.92 -12.40 17.40
N TYR A 277 -11.38 -12.37 18.62
CA TYR A 277 -10.94 -11.11 19.24
C TYR A 277 -9.79 -10.45 18.47
N CYS A 278 -8.81 -11.23 17.98
CA CYS A 278 -7.71 -10.68 17.18
C CYS A 278 -8.19 -10.19 15.81
N ASN A 279 -9.04 -10.96 15.13
CA ASN A 279 -9.58 -10.59 13.82
C ASN A 279 -10.44 -9.32 13.92
N SER A 280 -11.26 -9.17 14.98
CA SER A 280 -12.03 -7.95 15.23
C SER A 280 -11.16 -6.75 15.58
N VAL A 281 -10.09 -6.90 16.37
CA VAL A 281 -9.11 -5.81 16.61
C VAL A 281 -8.44 -5.40 15.30
N SER A 282 -8.02 -6.35 14.47
CA SER A 282 -7.42 -6.06 13.17
C SER A 282 -8.39 -5.35 12.22
N PHE A 283 -9.66 -5.78 12.17
CA PHE A 283 -10.70 -5.10 11.38
C PHE A 283 -10.87 -3.64 11.85
N MET A 284 -11.10 -3.44 13.14
CA MET A 284 -11.38 -2.14 13.73
C MET A 284 -10.18 -1.19 13.62
N SER A 285 -8.96 -1.70 13.78
CA SER A 285 -7.71 -0.94 13.52
C SER A 285 -7.60 -0.54 12.05
N SER A 286 -7.88 -1.45 11.11
CA SER A 286 -7.92 -1.11 9.68
C SER A 286 -8.99 -0.05 9.34
N ILE A 287 -10.19 -0.14 9.92
CA ILE A 287 -11.25 0.87 9.70
C ILE A 287 -10.83 2.23 10.30
N ALA A 288 -10.27 2.28 11.51
CA ALA A 288 -9.74 3.50 12.11
C ALA A 288 -8.66 4.15 11.21
N LEU A 289 -7.75 3.33 10.68
CA LEU A 289 -6.70 3.75 9.77
C LEU A 289 -7.27 4.32 8.45
N ILE A 290 -8.31 3.71 7.88
CA ILE A 290 -9.02 4.23 6.70
C ILE A 290 -9.65 5.61 7.01
N ILE A 291 -10.39 5.75 8.12
CA ILE A 291 -11.06 7.01 8.50
C ILE A 291 -10.04 8.15 8.64
N LEU A 292 -8.91 7.91 9.32
CA LEU A 292 -7.83 8.89 9.47
C LEU A 292 -7.18 9.26 8.13
N LEU A 293 -7.00 8.30 7.20
CA LEU A 293 -6.38 8.54 5.89
C LEU A 293 -7.33 9.22 4.88
N VAL A 294 -8.64 9.02 5.01
CA VAL A 294 -9.69 9.56 4.11
C VAL A 294 -9.77 11.09 4.16
N ASN A 295 -9.66 11.68 5.36
CA ASN A 295 -9.89 13.11 5.59
C ASN A 295 -8.55 13.88 5.71
N PRO A 296 -8.32 14.97 4.93
CA PRO A 296 -7.09 15.79 5.04
C PRO A 296 -6.90 16.42 6.42
N ILE A 297 -8.00 16.74 7.11
CA ILE A 297 -8.00 17.31 8.46
C ILE A 297 -7.48 16.29 9.47
N LEU A 298 -7.56 14.98 9.15
CA LEU A 298 -7.19 13.91 10.07
C LEU A 298 -5.83 13.30 9.75
N TYR A 299 -5.48 13.10 8.47
CA TYR A 299 -4.22 12.43 8.15
C TYR A 299 -3.00 13.28 8.55
N ARG A 300 -3.10 14.62 8.47
CA ARG A 300 -1.97 15.52 8.82
C ARG A 300 -1.64 15.41 10.32
N PRO A 301 -2.59 15.63 11.24
CA PRO A 301 -2.49 15.19 12.63
C PRO A 301 -1.98 13.76 12.86
N ALA A 302 -2.57 12.77 12.19
CA ALA A 302 -2.28 11.36 12.42
C ALA A 302 -0.88 10.93 11.92
N ILE A 303 -0.25 11.71 11.03
CA ILE A 303 1.18 11.56 10.69
C ILE A 303 2.06 12.03 11.84
N ARG A 304 1.82 13.23 12.40
CA ARG A 304 2.65 13.83 13.46
C ARG A 304 2.57 13.06 14.78
N SER A 305 1.35 12.71 15.20
CA SER A 305 1.07 11.98 16.45
C SER A 305 1.43 10.48 16.42
N TYR A 306 2.17 10.01 15.40
CA TYR A 306 2.48 8.61 15.11
C TYR A 306 1.26 7.66 14.99
N ALA A 307 0.03 8.15 15.16
CA ALA A 307 -1.22 7.39 15.23
C ALA A 307 -1.41 6.39 14.07
N LEU A 308 -1.09 6.80 12.83
CA LEU A 308 -1.16 5.91 11.66
C LEU A 308 -0.19 4.72 11.76
N SER A 309 0.97 4.91 12.39
CA SER A 309 2.00 3.89 12.57
C SER A 309 1.59 2.88 13.65
N VAL A 310 1.10 3.38 14.80
CA VAL A 310 0.56 2.55 15.88
C VAL A 310 -0.62 1.72 15.37
N CYS A 311 -1.57 2.37 14.70
CA CYS A 311 -2.77 1.73 14.15
C CYS A 311 -2.46 0.67 13.08
N THR A 312 -1.39 0.88 12.28
CA THR A 312 -0.93 -0.18 11.36
C THR A 312 -0.23 -1.31 12.10
N ALA A 313 0.61 -1.03 13.10
CA ALA A 313 1.32 -2.05 13.86
C ALA A 313 0.35 -2.96 14.66
N VAL A 314 -0.62 -2.36 15.34
CA VAL A 314 -1.68 -3.09 16.08
C VAL A 314 -2.52 -3.93 15.12
N GLY A 315 -2.95 -3.37 13.99
CA GLY A 315 -3.70 -4.10 12.97
C GLY A 315 -2.94 -5.31 12.42
N MET A 316 -1.68 -5.12 12.00
CA MET A 316 -0.86 -6.18 11.43
C MET A 316 -0.48 -7.26 12.47
N PHE A 317 -0.24 -6.90 13.73
CA PHE A 317 -0.06 -7.85 14.82
C PHE A 317 -1.33 -8.69 15.05
N ALA A 318 -2.47 -8.04 15.17
CA ALA A 318 -3.75 -8.70 15.39
C ALA A 318 -4.15 -9.61 14.21
N LEU A 319 -3.84 -9.23 12.96
CA LEU A 319 -4.01 -10.07 11.77
C LEU A 319 -3.14 -11.35 11.85
N MET A 320 -1.88 -11.23 12.26
CA MET A 320 -0.99 -12.38 12.43
C MET A 320 -1.46 -13.32 13.56
N CYS A 321 -1.91 -12.77 14.68
CA CYS A 321 -2.49 -13.55 15.78
C CYS A 321 -3.80 -14.24 15.39
N ALA A 322 -4.66 -13.58 14.60
CA ALA A 322 -5.86 -14.20 14.03
C ALA A 322 -5.49 -15.40 13.13
N TYR A 323 -4.57 -15.21 12.19
CA TYR A 323 -4.08 -16.30 11.33
C TYR A 323 -3.52 -17.48 12.16
N ALA A 324 -2.68 -17.19 13.16
CA ALA A 324 -2.08 -18.23 14.01
C ALA A 324 -3.09 -18.99 14.86
N ALA A 325 -4.13 -18.32 15.38
CA ALA A 325 -5.20 -18.96 16.15
C ALA A 325 -6.16 -19.77 15.29
N GLY A 326 -6.50 -19.28 14.09
CA GLY A 326 -7.51 -19.88 13.21
C GLY A 326 -7.00 -20.99 12.28
N SER A 327 -5.75 -20.91 11.81
CA SER A 327 -5.24 -21.81 10.75
C SER A 327 -4.89 -23.23 11.21
N THR A 328 -4.84 -23.51 12.51
CA THR A 328 -4.55 -24.87 13.00
C THR A 328 -5.01 -25.15 14.42
N GLN A 329 -5.38 -26.42 14.64
CA GLN A 329 -5.94 -26.97 15.87
C GLN A 329 -4.84 -27.68 16.70
N HIS A 330 -3.86 -28.30 16.04
CA HIS A 330 -2.90 -29.19 16.66
C HIS A 330 -1.68 -28.45 17.25
N LEU A 331 -1.06 -29.03 18.28
CA LEU A 331 0.05 -28.40 19.02
C LEU A 331 1.31 -28.18 18.18
N LYS A 332 1.75 -29.17 17.40
CA LYS A 332 3.01 -29.09 16.63
C LYS A 332 2.98 -27.99 15.56
N THR A 333 1.89 -27.88 14.82
CA THR A 333 1.64 -26.82 13.84
C THR A 333 1.43 -25.46 14.51
N SER A 334 0.85 -25.41 15.71
CA SER A 334 0.75 -24.19 16.51
C SER A 334 2.12 -23.63 16.91
N ILE A 335 3.02 -24.48 17.41
CA ILE A 335 4.39 -24.07 17.79
C ILE A 335 5.13 -23.47 16.60
N TYR A 336 5.00 -24.08 15.41
CA TYR A 336 5.55 -23.51 14.17
C TYR A 336 4.99 -22.11 13.88
N ILE A 337 3.66 -21.93 13.83
CA ILE A 337 3.09 -20.63 13.43
C ILE A 337 3.32 -19.53 14.47
N PHE A 338 3.23 -19.83 15.78
CA PHE A 338 3.54 -18.84 16.81
C PHE A 338 5.03 -18.46 16.84
N GLY A 339 5.94 -19.41 16.62
CA GLY A 339 7.37 -19.11 16.44
C GLY A 339 7.64 -18.24 15.22
N LEU A 340 6.89 -18.45 14.13
CA LEU A 340 7.02 -17.65 12.91
C LEU A 340 6.41 -16.25 13.07
N VAL A 341 5.30 -16.09 13.81
CA VAL A 341 4.79 -14.77 14.24
C VAL A 341 5.85 -14.03 15.08
N ALA A 342 6.46 -14.71 16.06
CA ALA A 342 7.52 -14.12 16.89
C ALA A 342 8.73 -13.66 16.06
N LEU A 343 9.12 -14.43 15.02
CA LEU A 343 10.17 -14.03 14.08
C LEU A 343 9.81 -12.76 13.29
N VAL A 344 8.57 -12.65 12.78
CA VAL A 344 8.12 -11.43 12.09
C VAL A 344 8.08 -10.23 13.03
N LEU A 345 7.68 -10.41 14.30
CA LEU A 345 7.67 -9.35 15.30
C LEU A 345 9.08 -8.93 15.73
N PHE A 346 10.03 -9.87 15.80
CA PHE A 346 11.45 -9.55 15.99
C PHE A 346 12.00 -8.72 14.82
N ILE A 347 11.67 -9.08 13.58
CA ILE A 347 12.03 -8.29 12.38
C ILE A 347 11.38 -6.90 12.43
N MET A 348 10.11 -6.78 12.83
CA MET A 348 9.44 -5.48 13.06
C MET A 348 10.20 -4.61 14.07
N ILE A 349 10.55 -5.17 15.22
CA ILE A 349 11.24 -4.44 16.30
C ILE A 349 12.63 -4.01 15.83
N LEU A 350 13.41 -4.88 15.18
CA LEU A 350 14.69 -4.51 14.56
C LEU A 350 14.55 -3.39 13.52
N VAL A 351 13.53 -3.46 12.66
CA VAL A 351 13.25 -2.42 11.66
C VAL A 351 12.92 -1.08 12.33
N LEU A 352 12.13 -1.07 13.41
CA LEU A 352 11.81 0.13 14.19
C LEU A 352 13.05 0.70 14.92
N ILE A 353 13.87 -0.14 15.54
CA ILE A 353 15.13 0.25 16.20
C ILE A 353 16.10 0.87 15.18
N CYS A 354 16.25 0.26 14.01
CA CYS A 354 17.05 0.79 12.90
C CYS A 354 16.55 2.15 12.38
N PHE A 355 15.24 2.44 12.47
CA PHE A 355 14.75 3.79 12.19
C PHE A 355 15.03 4.76 13.32
N TYR A 356 14.83 4.36 14.57
CA TYR A 356 15.05 5.22 15.72
C TYR A 356 16.50 5.72 15.80
N HIS A 357 17.47 4.80 15.73
CA HIS A 357 18.90 5.18 15.65
C HIS A 357 19.20 6.05 14.42
N ARG A 358 18.59 5.76 13.26
CA ARG A 358 18.84 6.53 12.05
C ARG A 358 18.24 7.94 12.10
N ASP A 359 17.10 8.17 12.76
CA ASP A 359 16.56 9.51 12.99
C ASP A 359 17.46 10.30 13.92
N VAL A 360 17.88 9.71 15.05
CA VAL A 360 18.81 10.34 16.01
C VAL A 360 20.12 10.75 15.32
N ASN A 361 20.77 9.83 14.59
CA ASN A 361 22.01 10.11 13.86
C ASN A 361 21.83 11.11 12.69
N THR A 362 20.61 11.27 12.14
CA THR A 362 20.36 12.29 11.11
C THR A 362 20.28 13.68 11.76
N GLY A 363 19.60 13.82 12.91
CA GLY A 363 19.50 15.09 13.62
C GLY A 363 20.84 15.59 14.19
N SER A 364 21.72 14.69 14.63
CA SER A 364 23.06 15.06 15.10
C SER A 364 24.01 15.53 13.99
N MET A 365 23.70 15.29 12.72
CA MET A 365 24.56 15.74 11.60
C MET A 365 24.20 17.16 11.17
N SER A 366 22.91 17.49 11.04
CA SER A 366 22.45 18.84 10.66
C SER A 366 22.91 19.95 11.61
N THR A 367 23.08 19.63 12.90
CA THR A 367 23.53 20.62 13.91
C THR A 367 24.99 21.06 13.71
N ASN A 368 25.82 20.27 13.01
CA ASN A 368 27.25 20.59 12.82
C ASN A 368 27.55 21.30 11.48
N GLU A 369 26.57 21.43 10.58
CA GLU A 369 26.75 22.13 9.30
C GLU A 369 26.23 23.59 9.36
N GLU A 370 25.17 23.88 10.13
CA GLU A 370 24.64 25.26 10.26
C GLU A 370 25.60 26.22 11.00
N ASP A 371 26.45 25.69 11.89
CA ASP A 371 27.48 26.45 12.61
C ASP A 371 28.72 26.82 11.76
N LEU A 372 28.79 26.39 10.49
CA LEU A 372 29.98 26.55 9.63
C LEU A 372 29.80 27.47 8.41
N GLU A 373 28.56 27.81 8.00
CA GLU A 373 28.33 28.68 6.82
C GLU A 373 28.16 30.18 7.15
N THR A 374 28.11 30.59 8.42
CA THR A 374 27.95 32.00 8.82
C THR A 374 29.27 32.76 9.04
N GLY A 375 30.36 32.32 8.38
CA GLY A 375 31.73 32.80 8.62
C GLY A 375 32.38 33.73 7.56
N SER A 376 31.76 33.99 6.41
CA SER A 376 32.42 34.74 5.31
C SER A 376 32.18 36.26 5.36
N GLY A 377 32.80 36.92 6.36
CA GLY A 377 32.72 38.37 6.57
C GLY A 377 34.09 39.04 6.61
N VAL A 378 34.57 39.57 5.49
CA VAL A 378 35.94 40.11 5.32
C VAL A 378 36.30 41.21 6.34
N LYS A 379 37.18 40.88 7.30
CA LYS A 379 37.92 41.85 8.14
C LYS A 379 39.32 41.35 8.51
N THR A 380 40.34 41.85 7.84
CA THR A 380 41.76 41.64 8.19
C THR A 380 42.18 42.58 9.33
N PRO A 381 42.90 42.09 10.35
CA PRO A 381 44.03 42.89 10.87
C PRO A 381 45.27 42.04 11.25
N VAL A 382 46.33 42.23 10.46
CA VAL A 382 47.75 42.41 10.84
C VAL A 382 48.24 41.86 12.22
N LYS A 383 49.16 40.88 12.15
CA LYS A 383 50.27 40.51 13.07
C LYS A 383 50.00 40.35 14.58
N GLN A 384 50.43 39.19 15.11
CA GLN A 384 51.67 39.12 15.90
C GLN A 384 52.29 37.70 15.83
N GLU A 385 53.59 37.57 16.10
CA GLU A 385 54.38 36.32 16.02
C GLU A 385 54.73 35.82 17.43
N ALA A 386 54.80 34.48 17.66
CA ALA A 386 55.90 33.78 18.35
C ALA A 386 55.56 32.32 18.82
N PHE A 387 56.63 31.51 18.90
CA PHE A 387 56.86 30.40 19.85
C PHE A 387 56.19 29.01 19.72
N THR A 388 56.73 28.23 18.77
CA THR A 388 57.37 26.90 18.95
C THR A 388 57.21 26.10 20.26
N GLU A 389 56.82 24.82 20.17
CA GLU A 389 57.56 23.69 20.79
C GLU A 389 57.36 22.36 20.01
N THR A 390 58.01 21.25 20.39
CA THR A 390 58.47 20.22 19.41
C THR A 390 58.48 18.76 19.92
N LYS A 391 58.07 17.77 19.09
CA LYS A 391 58.55 16.35 19.00
C LYS A 391 57.72 15.53 17.97
N SER A 392 58.30 14.95 16.91
CA SER A 392 59.02 13.64 16.77
C SER A 392 58.07 12.45 16.48
N VAL A 393 58.36 11.41 15.68
CA VAL A 393 59.62 10.84 15.12
C VAL A 393 59.42 10.41 13.63
N ASP A 394 60.52 10.23 12.91
CA ASP A 394 60.69 9.87 11.49
C ASP A 394 60.42 8.39 11.12
N GLU A 395 60.19 8.11 9.83
CA GLU A 395 61.03 7.14 9.07
C GLU A 395 60.99 7.43 7.55
N ILE A 396 62.09 7.18 6.83
CA ILE A 396 62.27 7.50 5.39
C ILE A 396 62.94 6.33 4.67
N LYS A 397 62.54 6.05 3.40
CA LYS A 397 63.45 5.42 2.43
C LYS A 397 63.14 5.75 0.97
N GLU A 398 64.14 6.25 0.25
CA GLU A 398 64.17 6.41 -1.21
C GLU A 398 64.83 5.19 -1.87
N ASP A 399 64.68 5.02 -3.19
CA ASP A 399 65.83 4.71 -4.08
C ASP A 399 65.56 4.99 -5.59
N ASN A 400 66.32 5.94 -6.15
CA ASN A 400 67.03 5.96 -7.46
C ASN A 400 66.37 5.65 -8.85
N THR A 401 66.98 6.00 -10.01
CA THR A 401 67.73 7.22 -10.46
C THR A 401 68.06 7.17 -11.99
N ALA A 402 67.57 8.16 -12.75
CA ALA A 402 68.15 8.88 -13.92
C ALA A 402 68.73 8.22 -15.22
N ALA A 403 69.03 9.12 -16.19
CA ALA A 403 69.72 9.00 -17.50
C ALA A 403 68.85 8.58 -18.74
N LYS A 404 69.07 9.08 -19.97
CA LYS A 404 70.24 9.80 -20.57
C LYS A 404 69.86 10.77 -21.74
N SER A 405 70.82 11.53 -22.28
CA SER A 405 70.73 12.61 -23.32
C SER A 405 72.16 12.85 -23.95
N PRO A 406 72.55 13.89 -24.75
CA PRO A 406 71.85 15.09 -25.32
C PRO A 406 72.30 15.64 -26.74
N LYS A 407 71.73 16.79 -27.18
CA LYS A 407 72.27 17.83 -28.15
C LYS A 407 72.34 17.43 -29.68
N THR A 408 72.60 18.31 -30.69
CA THR A 408 73.42 19.55 -30.78
C THR A 408 73.15 20.45 -32.03
N LYS A 409 73.06 21.79 -31.89
CA LYS A 409 73.34 22.89 -32.89
C LYS A 409 72.51 22.93 -34.23
N GLU A 410 72.57 23.89 -35.20
CA GLU A 410 72.73 25.37 -35.40
C GLU A 410 72.54 25.69 -36.94
N ASP A 411 72.37 26.89 -37.54
CA ASP A 411 72.20 28.31 -37.09
C ASP A 411 71.54 29.24 -38.17
N ASP A 412 71.21 30.49 -37.77
CA ASP A 412 71.15 31.80 -38.49
C ASP A 412 70.25 32.11 -39.75
N SER A 413 69.92 33.41 -39.90
CA SER A 413 69.55 34.21 -41.09
C SER A 413 68.07 34.42 -41.55
N THR A 414 67.36 35.28 -40.80
CA THR A 414 66.59 36.51 -41.20
C THR A 414 65.79 36.66 -42.52
N VAL A 415 64.61 37.32 -42.38
CA VAL A 415 63.83 38.19 -43.32
C VAL A 415 62.44 37.68 -43.81
N GLU A 416 61.42 38.45 -43.38
CA GLU A 416 60.05 38.68 -43.90
C GLU A 416 59.39 37.75 -44.94
N SER A 417 58.27 37.12 -44.58
CA SER A 417 56.91 37.58 -45.00
C SER A 417 55.75 36.74 -44.44
N SER A 418 54.54 37.33 -44.49
CA SER A 418 53.19 36.72 -44.33
C SER A 418 52.80 36.01 -43.01
N GLU A 419 51.75 36.56 -42.40
CA GLU A 419 50.60 35.92 -41.72
C GLU A 419 50.75 34.51 -41.09
N ILE A 420 50.55 34.43 -39.76
CA ILE A 420 49.35 33.81 -39.13
C ILE A 420 49.35 34.12 -37.62
N LYS A 421 48.18 34.49 -37.09
CA LYS A 421 47.98 34.74 -35.64
C LYS A 421 47.47 33.46 -34.96
N TYR A 422 48.32 32.79 -34.18
CA TYR A 422 47.95 31.56 -33.48
C TYR A 422 47.03 31.81 -32.27
N GLU A 423 45.77 31.36 -32.35
CA GLU A 423 44.89 31.17 -31.19
C GLU A 423 45.12 29.79 -30.57
N GLY A 424 46.02 29.70 -29.58
CA GLY A 424 46.46 28.42 -29.00
C GLY A 424 45.57 27.84 -27.89
N GLU A 425 45.07 28.67 -26.96
CA GLU A 425 44.68 28.18 -25.62
C GLU A 425 43.17 28.20 -25.30
N SER A 426 42.33 28.78 -26.15
CA SER A 426 40.87 28.91 -25.90
C SER A 426 40.07 27.61 -26.11
N LYS A 427 40.55 26.73 -27.01
CA LYS A 427 39.78 25.56 -27.46
C LYS A 427 39.78 24.41 -26.45
N GLN A 428 40.90 24.15 -25.79
CA GLN A 428 41.06 22.98 -24.90
C GLN A 428 40.17 23.07 -23.64
N ASN A 429 40.05 24.25 -23.02
CA ASN A 429 39.10 24.50 -21.93
C ASN A 429 37.63 24.39 -22.38
N THR A 430 37.32 24.71 -23.64
CA THR A 430 35.96 24.59 -24.19
C THR A 430 35.57 23.11 -24.37
N THR A 431 36.49 22.27 -24.85
CA THR A 431 36.28 20.82 -24.99
C THR A 431 36.12 20.11 -23.64
N ASN A 432 36.94 20.44 -22.64
CA ASN A 432 36.81 19.83 -21.31
C ASN A 432 35.43 20.13 -20.68
N LYS A 433 34.98 21.38 -20.78
CA LYS A 433 33.71 21.83 -20.19
C LYS A 433 32.48 21.19 -20.85
N SER A 434 32.49 20.94 -22.16
CA SER A 434 31.38 20.25 -22.84
C SER A 434 31.38 18.74 -22.60
N ILE A 435 32.54 18.11 -22.39
CA ILE A 435 32.62 16.70 -21.95
C ILE A 435 32.11 16.54 -20.53
N GLU A 436 32.45 17.46 -19.62
CA GLU A 436 31.99 17.45 -18.24
C GLU A 436 30.47 17.68 -18.13
N GLN A 437 29.94 18.65 -18.88
CA GLN A 437 28.49 18.90 -18.93
C GLN A 437 27.71 17.70 -19.49
N ASN A 438 28.17 17.09 -20.59
CA ASN A 438 27.56 15.87 -21.14
C ASN A 438 27.58 14.70 -20.13
N ARG A 439 28.61 14.58 -19.29
CA ARG A 439 28.64 13.59 -18.20
C ARG A 439 27.60 13.90 -17.13
N THR A 440 27.50 15.14 -16.65
CA THR A 440 26.49 15.51 -15.64
C THR A 440 25.06 15.33 -16.15
N ASP A 441 24.79 15.65 -17.42
CA ASP A 441 23.47 15.43 -18.03
C ASP A 441 23.17 13.93 -18.15
N THR A 442 24.13 13.13 -18.62
CA THR A 442 24.02 11.67 -18.72
C THR A 442 23.76 11.00 -17.36
N ASP A 443 24.51 11.37 -16.31
CA ASP A 443 24.34 10.80 -14.98
C ASP A 443 23.05 11.29 -14.30
N SER A 444 22.57 12.50 -14.61
CA SER A 444 21.26 12.97 -14.16
C SER A 444 20.11 12.14 -14.76
N LEU A 445 20.17 11.84 -16.06
CA LEU A 445 19.19 11.02 -16.78
C LEU A 445 19.19 9.57 -16.25
N ARG A 446 20.38 8.96 -16.08
CA ARG A 446 20.53 7.63 -15.47
C ARG A 446 19.96 7.61 -14.05
N THR A 447 20.22 8.64 -13.25
CA THR A 447 19.68 8.76 -11.88
C THR A 447 18.16 8.89 -11.87
N GLU A 448 17.58 9.65 -12.80
CA GLU A 448 16.13 9.79 -12.91
C GLU A 448 15.46 8.49 -13.35
N GLU A 449 16.02 7.79 -14.36
CA GLU A 449 15.59 6.45 -14.76
C GLU A 449 15.64 5.46 -13.60
N ASP A 450 16.75 5.42 -12.85
CA ASP A 450 16.89 4.52 -11.71
C ASP A 450 15.85 4.80 -10.63
N SER A 451 15.48 6.08 -10.45
CA SER A 451 14.38 6.48 -9.55
C SER A 451 13.02 5.99 -10.05
N LYS A 452 12.76 6.08 -11.37
CA LYS A 452 11.54 5.59 -12.04
C LYS A 452 11.43 4.06 -11.94
N LYS A 453 12.51 3.35 -12.27
CA LYS A 453 12.66 1.88 -12.15
C LYS A 453 12.39 1.44 -10.70
N LYS A 454 13.09 2.02 -9.72
CA LYS A 454 12.87 1.74 -8.27
C LYS A 454 11.43 2.06 -7.82
N HIS A 455 10.78 3.10 -8.36
CA HIS A 455 9.38 3.39 -8.06
C HIS A 455 8.39 2.37 -8.65
N ALA A 456 8.64 1.88 -9.87
CA ALA A 456 7.87 0.80 -10.49
C ALA A 456 8.03 -0.53 -9.71
N THR A 457 9.26 -0.91 -9.36
CA THR A 457 9.55 -2.11 -8.55
C THR A 457 8.82 -2.08 -7.20
N ARG A 458 8.76 -0.92 -6.51
CA ARG A 458 7.98 -0.76 -5.27
C ARG A 458 6.49 -1.04 -5.49
N LYS A 459 5.87 -0.52 -6.56
CA LYS A 459 4.46 -0.78 -6.89
C LYS A 459 4.20 -2.26 -7.14
N TYR A 460 5.06 -2.90 -7.93
CA TYR A 460 4.97 -4.32 -8.26
C TYR A 460 5.06 -5.22 -7.03
N LEU A 461 6.10 -5.05 -6.20
CA LEU A 461 6.29 -5.81 -4.96
C LEU A 461 5.16 -5.59 -3.95
N MET A 462 4.60 -4.37 -3.89
CA MET A 462 3.45 -4.05 -3.05
C MET A 462 2.18 -4.78 -3.51
N LEU A 463 1.89 -4.82 -4.81
CA LEU A 463 0.76 -5.58 -5.36
C LEU A 463 0.93 -7.09 -5.16
N LEU A 464 2.13 -7.63 -5.41
CA LEU A 464 2.42 -9.05 -5.19
C LEU A 464 2.31 -9.46 -3.72
N ALA A 465 2.78 -8.62 -2.78
CA ALA A 465 2.69 -8.93 -1.36
C ALA A 465 1.23 -8.86 -0.87
N VAL A 466 0.44 -7.90 -1.35
CA VAL A 466 -1.01 -7.81 -1.08
C VAL A 466 -1.77 -9.04 -1.63
N LEU A 467 -1.41 -9.51 -2.83
CA LEU A 467 -1.97 -10.74 -3.44
C LEU A 467 -1.57 -12.01 -2.67
N ALA A 468 -0.29 -12.16 -2.32
CA ALA A 468 0.18 -13.31 -1.56
C ALA A 468 -0.46 -13.35 -0.16
N ALA A 469 -0.54 -12.19 0.53
CA ALA A 469 -1.19 -12.06 1.83
C ALA A 469 -2.66 -12.50 1.78
N SER A 470 -3.41 -12.08 0.76
CA SER A 470 -4.84 -12.36 0.69
C SER A 470 -5.16 -13.82 0.37
N VAL A 471 -4.49 -14.40 -0.63
CA VAL A 471 -4.68 -15.81 -1.00
C VAL A 471 -4.27 -16.74 0.15
N THR A 472 -3.13 -16.49 0.79
CA THR A 472 -2.64 -17.35 1.87
C THR A 472 -3.42 -17.21 3.16
N TYR A 473 -3.90 -16.01 3.53
CA TYR A 473 -4.75 -15.84 4.71
C TYR A 473 -6.05 -16.64 4.56
N GLN A 474 -6.73 -16.53 3.41
CA GLN A 474 -7.97 -17.26 3.14
C GLN A 474 -7.75 -18.78 3.10
N ALA A 475 -6.72 -19.25 2.39
CA ALA A 475 -6.39 -20.68 2.30
C ALA A 475 -5.93 -21.27 3.65
N GLY A 476 -5.29 -20.48 4.52
CA GLY A 476 -4.87 -20.91 5.84
C GLY A 476 -6.04 -21.12 6.80
N LEU A 477 -7.09 -20.29 6.72
CA LEU A 477 -8.30 -20.43 7.55
C LEU A 477 -9.28 -21.49 7.00
N ASN A 478 -9.26 -21.76 5.70
CA ASN A 478 -10.08 -22.77 5.03
C ASN A 478 -9.18 -23.81 4.34
N PRO A 479 -8.67 -24.81 5.09
CA PRO A 479 -7.67 -25.74 4.58
C PRO A 479 -8.21 -26.61 3.43
N PRO A 480 -7.34 -27.04 2.49
CA PRO A 480 -7.75 -27.83 1.34
C PRO A 480 -8.33 -29.18 1.80
N GLY A 481 -9.42 -29.60 1.15
CA GLY A 481 -10.22 -30.75 1.59
C GLY A 481 -11.19 -30.47 2.73
N GLY A 482 -11.21 -29.24 3.27
CA GLY A 482 -12.11 -28.82 4.34
C GLY A 482 -11.76 -29.39 5.71
N VAL A 483 -12.72 -29.26 6.63
CA VAL A 483 -12.65 -29.75 8.01
C VAL A 483 -13.82 -30.68 8.31
N TRP A 484 -13.66 -31.56 9.29
CA TRP A 484 -14.76 -32.43 9.74
C TRP A 484 -15.92 -31.60 10.30
N GLN A 485 -17.15 -32.03 10.02
CA GLN A 485 -18.38 -31.29 10.36
C GLN A 485 -19.05 -31.75 11.67
N GLY A 486 -18.72 -32.94 12.16
CA GLY A 486 -19.24 -33.53 13.40
C GLY A 486 -18.20 -34.40 14.09
N ASN A 487 -18.47 -34.78 15.34
CA ASN A 487 -17.57 -35.60 16.15
C ASN A 487 -17.88 -37.10 15.91
N SER A 488 -17.23 -37.73 14.92
CA SER A 488 -17.47 -39.14 14.58
C SER A 488 -16.20 -39.86 14.09
N ASN A 489 -16.20 -41.19 14.19
CA ASN A 489 -15.11 -42.08 13.75
C ASN A 489 -13.71 -41.74 14.31
N GLY A 490 -13.64 -41.07 15.46
CA GLY A 490 -12.39 -40.63 16.10
C GLY A 490 -11.90 -39.24 15.66
N HIS A 491 -12.64 -38.55 14.78
CA HIS A 491 -12.35 -37.19 14.35
C HIS A 491 -13.17 -36.17 15.12
N ALA A 492 -12.60 -34.99 15.41
CA ALA A 492 -13.31 -33.86 16.00
C ALA A 492 -13.74 -32.86 14.92
N ALA A 493 -14.96 -32.34 15.02
CA ALA A 493 -15.43 -31.26 14.17
C ALA A 493 -14.46 -30.06 14.23
N GLY A 494 -14.11 -29.53 13.05
CA GLY A 494 -13.11 -28.49 12.88
C GLY A 494 -11.69 -29.00 12.62
N ASP A 495 -11.36 -30.27 12.82
CA ASP A 495 -10.05 -30.82 12.41
C ASP A 495 -9.95 -30.94 10.88
N PRO A 496 -8.80 -30.65 10.23
CA PRO A 496 -8.69 -30.70 8.78
C PRO A 496 -8.74 -32.13 8.22
N VAL A 497 -9.69 -32.41 7.32
CA VAL A 497 -9.88 -33.76 6.75
C VAL A 497 -8.60 -34.27 6.06
N MET A 498 -7.82 -33.35 5.46
CA MET A 498 -6.55 -33.67 4.84
C MET A 498 -5.40 -33.93 5.84
N HIS A 499 -5.43 -33.38 7.07
CA HIS A 499 -4.43 -33.71 8.09
C HIS A 499 -4.52 -35.19 8.45
N ASP A 500 -5.73 -35.70 8.68
CA ASP A 500 -5.90 -37.07 9.14
C ASP A 500 -5.69 -38.08 7.99
N ASN A 501 -6.35 -37.84 6.85
CA ASN A 501 -6.34 -38.78 5.73
C ASN A 501 -5.06 -38.72 4.87
N ARG A 502 -4.37 -37.57 4.81
CA ARG A 502 -3.21 -37.35 3.93
C ARG A 502 -2.15 -36.44 4.56
N ARG A 503 -1.83 -36.69 5.83
CA ARG A 503 -0.99 -35.84 6.71
C ARG A 503 0.20 -35.13 6.05
N TYR A 504 1.03 -35.85 5.31
CA TYR A 504 2.21 -35.28 4.63
C TYR A 504 1.85 -34.15 3.66
N ARG A 505 0.76 -34.32 2.90
CA ARG A 505 0.23 -33.32 1.95
C ARG A 505 -0.29 -32.08 2.69
N TYR A 506 -1.04 -32.27 3.78
CA TYR A 506 -1.50 -31.17 4.63
C TYR A 506 -0.33 -30.40 5.27
N LEU A 507 0.70 -31.09 5.75
CA LEU A 507 1.84 -30.44 6.40
C LEU A 507 2.68 -29.61 5.41
N ILE A 508 2.90 -30.07 4.18
CA ILE A 508 3.53 -29.25 3.13
C ILE A 508 2.70 -27.99 2.89
N PHE A 509 1.39 -28.16 2.65
CA PHE A 509 0.47 -27.04 2.44
C PHE A 509 0.54 -26.03 3.59
N PHE A 510 0.35 -26.49 4.84
CA PHE A 510 0.26 -25.62 6.00
C PHE A 510 1.56 -24.85 6.24
N TYR A 511 2.71 -25.51 6.16
CA TYR A 511 4.00 -24.85 6.39
C TYR A 511 4.35 -23.85 5.29
N SER A 512 4.16 -24.20 4.01
CA SER A 512 4.53 -23.31 2.90
C SER A 512 3.54 -22.16 2.70
N ASN A 513 2.24 -22.39 2.93
CA ASN A 513 1.21 -21.34 2.93
C ASN A 513 1.47 -20.33 4.05
N SER A 514 1.75 -20.81 5.27
CA SER A 514 2.01 -19.95 6.42
C SER A 514 3.33 -19.18 6.32
N PHE A 515 4.37 -19.80 5.75
CA PHE A 515 5.61 -19.10 5.40
C PHE A 515 5.37 -18.02 4.35
N SER A 516 4.61 -18.32 3.29
CA SER A 516 4.23 -17.38 2.24
C SER A 516 3.43 -16.18 2.78
N PHE A 517 2.41 -16.44 3.62
CA PHE A 517 1.67 -15.38 4.33
C PHE A 517 2.61 -14.46 5.09
N MET A 518 3.40 -15.01 6.00
CA MET A 518 4.24 -14.21 6.91
C MET A 518 5.40 -13.51 6.18
N ALA A 519 5.95 -14.12 5.12
CA ALA A 519 6.91 -13.46 4.22
C ALA A 519 6.27 -12.30 3.44
N SER A 520 5.00 -12.40 3.04
CA SER A 520 4.25 -11.29 2.44
C SER A 520 4.02 -10.14 3.44
N ILE A 521 3.74 -10.47 4.71
CA ILE A 521 3.63 -9.50 5.80
C ILE A 521 4.97 -8.78 6.03
N VAL A 522 6.11 -9.50 6.02
CA VAL A 522 7.45 -8.88 6.08
C VAL A 522 7.72 -7.96 4.89
N VAL A 523 7.32 -8.33 3.67
CA VAL A 523 7.45 -7.43 2.49
C VAL A 523 6.58 -6.18 2.64
N ILE A 524 5.33 -6.31 3.11
CA ILE A 524 4.45 -5.17 3.43
C ILE A 524 5.11 -4.24 4.46
N ILE A 525 5.65 -4.81 5.55
CA ILE A 525 6.36 -4.09 6.61
C ILE A 525 7.54 -3.29 6.06
N LEU A 526 8.37 -3.89 5.20
CA LEU A 526 9.51 -3.22 4.57
C LEU A 526 9.09 -2.16 3.53
N LEU A 527 7.84 -2.18 3.06
CA LEU A 527 7.27 -1.20 2.12
C LEU A 527 6.64 0.03 2.78
N LEU A 528 6.29 -0.01 4.07
CA LEU A 528 5.82 1.19 4.80
C LEU A 528 6.81 2.38 4.71
N PRO A 529 8.11 2.24 5.04
CA PRO A 529 8.98 3.37 5.33
C PRO A 529 9.82 3.78 4.10
N GLU A 530 9.71 5.04 3.68
CA GLU A 530 10.42 5.51 2.48
C GLU A 530 11.95 5.56 2.65
N LYS A 531 12.45 5.60 3.90
CA LYS A 531 13.89 5.60 4.22
C LYS A 531 14.58 4.26 3.91
N LEU A 532 14.03 3.11 4.35
CA LEU A 532 14.61 1.79 4.01
C LEU A 532 14.57 1.53 2.50
N LEU A 533 13.47 1.92 1.85
CA LEU A 533 13.30 1.77 0.40
C LEU A 533 14.27 2.61 -0.45
N ARG A 534 15.08 3.52 0.13
CA ARG A 534 16.18 4.18 -0.58
C ARG A 534 17.42 3.26 -0.71
N GLU A 535 17.55 2.26 0.15
CA GLU A 535 18.76 1.43 0.25
C GLU A 535 18.70 0.20 -0.67
N ASN A 536 19.70 0.06 -1.55
CA ASN A 536 19.80 -1.06 -2.49
C ASN A 536 19.80 -2.44 -1.79
N ARG A 537 20.31 -2.55 -0.55
CA ARG A 537 20.23 -3.78 0.26
C ARG A 537 18.78 -4.15 0.61
N SER A 538 17.96 -3.18 1.03
CA SER A 538 16.55 -3.43 1.36
C SER A 538 15.75 -3.91 0.15
N PHE A 539 16.05 -3.40 -1.05
CA PHE A 539 15.46 -3.90 -2.30
C PHE A 539 15.87 -5.36 -2.60
N LYS A 540 17.16 -5.70 -2.47
CA LYS A 540 17.64 -7.08 -2.68
C LYS A 540 16.98 -8.07 -1.71
N VAL A 541 16.91 -7.73 -0.42
CA VAL A 541 16.22 -8.54 0.59
C VAL A 541 14.73 -8.71 0.26
N MET A 542 14.03 -7.60 0.02
CA MET A 542 12.60 -7.61 -0.30
C MET A 542 12.27 -8.44 -1.57
N HIS A 543 13.10 -8.34 -2.61
CA HIS A 543 12.96 -9.16 -3.82
C HIS A 543 13.18 -10.65 -3.54
N LEU A 544 14.22 -11.00 -2.78
CA LEU A 544 14.48 -12.39 -2.38
C LEU A 544 13.34 -12.97 -1.55
N THR A 545 12.87 -12.23 -0.53
CA THR A 545 11.71 -12.61 0.29
C THR A 545 10.46 -12.78 -0.56
N MET A 546 10.22 -11.92 -1.57
CA MET A 546 9.08 -12.05 -2.49
C MET A 546 9.19 -13.30 -3.39
N VAL A 547 10.37 -13.64 -3.89
CA VAL A 547 10.58 -14.88 -4.67
C VAL A 547 10.36 -16.12 -3.81
N MET A 548 10.92 -16.16 -2.59
CA MET A 548 10.73 -17.28 -1.65
C MET A 548 9.26 -17.41 -1.21
N ASN A 549 8.57 -16.28 -1.03
CA ASN A 549 7.14 -16.22 -0.77
C ASN A 549 6.32 -16.85 -1.93
N LEU A 550 6.56 -16.43 -3.17
CA LEU A 550 5.85 -16.98 -4.35
C LEU A 550 6.14 -18.48 -4.55
N LEU A 551 7.36 -18.94 -4.27
CA LEU A 551 7.68 -20.37 -4.29
C LEU A 551 6.94 -21.14 -3.17
N GLY A 552 6.81 -20.55 -1.97
CA GLY A 552 6.01 -21.09 -0.87
C GLY A 552 4.50 -21.18 -1.20
N LEU A 553 3.97 -20.16 -1.88
CA LEU A 553 2.59 -20.14 -2.40
C LEU A 553 2.38 -21.21 -3.48
N LEU A 554 3.36 -21.41 -4.37
CA LEU A 554 3.30 -22.43 -5.41
C LEU A 554 3.36 -23.84 -4.82
N LEU A 555 4.24 -24.07 -3.84
CA LEU A 555 4.27 -25.31 -3.04
C LEU A 555 2.95 -25.55 -2.30
N ALA A 556 2.33 -24.47 -1.78
CA ALA A 556 1.03 -24.56 -1.10
C ALA A 556 -0.07 -24.97 -2.10
N TYR A 557 -0.17 -24.31 -3.24
CA TYR A 557 -1.14 -24.66 -4.29
C TYR A 557 -0.95 -26.11 -4.77
N MET A 558 0.29 -26.55 -5.00
CA MET A 558 0.59 -27.92 -5.41
C MET A 558 0.19 -28.93 -4.33
N ALA A 559 0.49 -28.65 -3.06
CA ALA A 559 0.03 -29.51 -1.96
C ALA A 559 -1.51 -29.49 -1.83
N GLY A 560 -2.15 -28.34 -1.93
CA GLY A 560 -3.60 -28.18 -1.83
C GLY A 560 -4.37 -28.87 -2.95
N SER A 561 -3.89 -28.85 -4.19
CA SER A 561 -4.67 -29.25 -5.38
C SER A 561 -4.49 -30.71 -5.84
N ARG A 562 -3.45 -31.45 -5.40
CA ARG A 562 -3.17 -32.86 -5.80
C ARG A 562 -4.24 -33.88 -5.37
N MET A 563 -5.38 -33.94 -6.05
CA MET A 563 -6.45 -34.93 -5.76
C MET A 563 -5.98 -36.39 -5.92
N ARG A 564 -5.11 -36.68 -6.90
CA ARG A 564 -4.53 -37.99 -7.19
C ARG A 564 -3.03 -37.87 -7.43
N SER A 565 -2.25 -38.91 -7.12
CA SER A 565 -0.78 -38.81 -7.15
C SER A 565 -0.21 -38.79 -8.57
N GLU A 566 -0.84 -39.50 -9.51
CA GLU A 566 -0.38 -39.63 -10.91
C GLU A 566 -0.35 -38.25 -11.62
N SER A 567 -1.39 -37.43 -11.44
CA SER A 567 -1.48 -36.07 -11.99
C SER A 567 -0.44 -35.09 -11.41
N SER A 568 0.33 -35.49 -10.39
CA SER A 568 1.37 -34.64 -9.82
C SER A 568 2.59 -34.49 -10.72
N GLY A 569 2.83 -35.39 -11.68
CA GLY A 569 3.96 -35.31 -12.60
C GLY A 569 3.87 -34.04 -13.45
N TYR A 570 2.88 -33.99 -14.34
CA TYR A 570 2.69 -32.91 -15.30
C TYR A 570 2.61 -31.51 -14.69
N PHE A 571 2.03 -31.32 -13.50
CA PHE A 571 2.02 -29.99 -12.87
C PHE A 571 3.38 -29.62 -12.25
N MET A 572 4.10 -30.56 -11.64
CA MET A 572 5.48 -30.31 -11.18
C MET A 572 6.40 -30.03 -12.38
N GLU A 573 6.26 -30.79 -13.46
CA GLU A 573 6.96 -30.63 -14.72
C GLU A 573 6.67 -29.28 -15.37
N PHE A 574 5.40 -28.85 -15.45
CA PHE A 574 5.02 -27.52 -15.92
C PHE A 574 5.62 -26.40 -15.06
N VAL A 575 5.61 -26.54 -13.73
CA VAL A 575 6.22 -25.59 -12.80
C VAL A 575 7.73 -25.51 -12.99
N ILE A 576 8.42 -26.65 -13.05
CA ILE A 576 9.87 -26.73 -13.25
C ILE A 576 10.22 -26.16 -14.63
N THR A 577 9.48 -26.52 -15.68
CA THR A 577 9.65 -25.97 -17.04
C THR A 577 9.48 -24.46 -17.06
N THR A 578 8.46 -23.92 -16.37
CA THR A 578 8.22 -22.47 -16.28
C THR A 578 9.36 -21.76 -15.53
N LEU A 579 9.85 -22.34 -14.43
CA LEU A 579 10.98 -21.79 -13.67
C LEU A 579 12.30 -21.88 -14.46
N CYS A 580 12.56 -22.99 -15.15
CA CYS A 580 13.71 -23.16 -16.04
C CYS A 580 13.64 -22.20 -17.23
N PHE A 581 12.47 -22.02 -17.87
CA PHE A 581 12.27 -21.06 -18.94
C PHE A 581 12.51 -19.62 -18.46
N ALA A 582 12.00 -19.24 -17.28
CA ALA A 582 12.27 -17.93 -16.68
C ALA A 582 13.75 -17.73 -16.33
N ALA A 583 14.44 -18.77 -15.84
CA ALA A 583 15.87 -18.73 -15.57
C ALA A 583 16.70 -18.60 -16.86
N LEU A 584 16.40 -19.39 -17.89
CA LEU A 584 17.03 -19.34 -19.21
C LEU A 584 16.80 -17.97 -19.87
N HIS A 585 15.57 -17.45 -19.86
CA HIS A 585 15.29 -16.10 -20.36
C HIS A 585 16.08 -15.03 -19.60
N LYS A 586 16.27 -15.17 -18.28
CA LYS A 586 17.10 -14.25 -17.52
C LYS A 586 18.58 -14.34 -17.90
N ILE A 587 19.11 -15.55 -18.10
CA ILE A 587 20.50 -15.77 -18.53
C ILE A 587 20.72 -15.16 -19.92
N LEU A 588 19.90 -15.54 -20.91
CA LEU A 588 19.95 -15.02 -22.28
C LEU A 588 19.76 -13.49 -22.36
N SER A 589 18.97 -12.90 -21.46
CA SER A 589 18.83 -11.45 -21.35
C SER A 589 20.09 -10.80 -20.77
N SER A 590 20.74 -11.42 -19.78
CA SER A 590 21.98 -10.93 -19.17
C SER A 590 23.17 -11.05 -20.12
N GLU A 591 23.23 -12.11 -20.94
CA GLU A 591 24.22 -12.26 -22.00
C GLU A 591 24.04 -11.19 -23.08
N LYS A 592 22.79 -10.89 -23.48
CA LYS A 592 22.50 -9.78 -24.40
C LYS A 592 22.86 -8.40 -23.84
N GLU A 593 22.64 -8.15 -22.55
CA GLU A 593 23.10 -6.90 -21.92
C GLU A 593 24.64 -6.81 -21.95
N GLN A 594 25.35 -7.88 -21.57
CA GLN A 594 26.82 -7.92 -21.63
C GLN A 594 27.39 -7.76 -23.06
N GLN A 595 26.74 -8.34 -24.07
CA GLN A 595 27.16 -8.24 -25.46
C GLN A 595 26.93 -6.84 -26.06
N ASN A 596 26.00 -6.05 -25.49
CA ASN A 596 25.72 -4.67 -25.92
C ASN A 596 26.62 -3.62 -25.25
N ASP A 597 27.15 -3.92 -24.06
CA ASP A 597 28.09 -3.05 -23.32
C ASP A 597 29.55 -3.18 -23.80
N GLN A 598 29.85 -4.07 -24.75
CA GLN A 598 31.20 -4.26 -25.29
C GLN A 598 31.43 -3.35 -26.52
N PRO A 599 32.37 -2.39 -26.49
CA PRO A 599 32.54 -1.42 -27.57
C PRO A 599 33.11 -2.07 -28.84
N SER A 600 32.46 -1.81 -29.98
CA SER A 600 32.87 -2.29 -31.29
C SER A 600 34.24 -1.76 -31.71
N GLN A 601 35.31 -2.55 -31.53
CA GLN A 601 36.62 -2.30 -32.17
C GLN A 601 36.59 -2.76 -33.63
N VAL A 602 35.81 -2.06 -34.44
CA VAL A 602 35.78 -2.14 -35.90
C VAL A 602 35.70 -0.69 -36.41
N ASP A 603 36.11 -0.44 -37.67
CA ASP A 603 36.08 0.89 -38.33
C ASP A 603 37.08 1.95 -37.83
N GLN A 604 38.39 1.65 -37.86
CA GLN A 604 39.41 2.71 -37.94
C GLN A 604 40.67 2.39 -38.76
N GLN A 605 40.68 1.29 -39.52
CA GLN A 605 41.83 0.87 -40.34
C GLN A 605 41.56 1.07 -41.84
N GLY A 606 41.39 2.34 -42.24
CA GLY A 606 40.94 2.70 -43.60
C GLY A 606 41.46 4.01 -44.21
N ASP A 607 42.12 4.90 -43.45
CA ASP A 607 42.60 6.20 -43.95
C ASP A 607 44.10 6.40 -43.63
N SER A 608 44.98 5.87 -44.48
CA SER A 608 46.45 6.00 -44.29
C SER A 608 47.27 5.92 -45.60
N GLN A 609 46.71 6.36 -46.74
CA GLN A 609 47.45 6.52 -48.01
C GLN A 609 46.96 7.71 -48.87
N VAL A 610 46.89 8.92 -48.30
CA VAL A 610 46.80 10.16 -49.11
C VAL A 610 47.59 11.30 -48.45
N SER A 611 48.92 11.33 -48.68
CA SER A 611 49.77 12.54 -48.74
C SER A 611 51.15 12.17 -49.27
#